data_AF-A0A3A9Y499-F1
#
_entry.id   AF-A0A3A9Y499-F1
#
_cell.length_a   1.000
_cell.length_b   1.000
_cell.length_c   1.000
_cell.angle_alpha   90.00
_cell.angle_beta   90.00
_cell.angle_gamma   90.00
#
_symmetry.space_group_name_H-M   'P 1'
#
loop_
_entity.id
_entity.type
_entity.pdbx_description
1 polymer ?
#
loop_
_entity_poly.entity_id
_entity_poly.type
_entity_poly.pdbx_seq_one_letter_code
_entity_poly.pdbx_strand_id
1 'polypeptide(L)'
;MDRRSAAPWAPGVVALLTVAWLIGGLVLLGWMFALGLEGWADQHSDQGVGADALARKANVALLLLAAEVVVGPVVIAVVARSGLLRRTAAVYLVIALGLGVLAVPVAAGAYRDLAPPPPAPPPPTRCQEHSGGDNRCPGG
;
A
#
# COMPACT_ATOMS: atom_id res chain seq x y z
N MET A 1 4.13 -0.53 -41.76
CA MET A 1 3.66 -0.46 -40.37
C MET A 1 2.14 -0.45 -40.40
N ASP A 2 1.51 -1.62 -40.22
CA ASP A 2 0.05 -1.73 -40.23
C ASP A 2 -0.54 -0.99 -39.02
N ARG A 3 -1.24 0.11 -39.27
CA ARG A 3 -2.06 0.78 -38.25
C ARG A 3 -3.31 -0.06 -38.05
N ARG A 4 -3.23 -1.07 -37.17
CA ARG A 4 -4.43 -1.74 -36.66
C ARG A 4 -5.29 -0.71 -35.94
N SER A 5 -6.53 -0.56 -36.38
CA SER A 5 -7.54 0.31 -35.77
C SER A 5 -7.82 -0.12 -34.34
N ALA A 6 -8.09 0.85 -33.45
CA ALA A 6 -8.49 0.56 -32.08
C ALA A 6 -9.80 -0.24 -32.05
N ALA A 7 -9.92 -1.16 -31.10
CA ALA A 7 -11.14 -1.94 -30.97
C ALA A 7 -12.28 -1.03 -30.47
N PRO A 8 -13.49 -1.08 -31.07
CA PRO A 8 -14.57 -0.15 -30.75
C PRO A 8 -15.13 -0.31 -29.33
N TRP A 9 -14.94 -1.48 -28.70
CA TRP A 9 -15.35 -1.73 -27.32
C TRP A 9 -14.39 -1.16 -26.26
N ALA A 10 -13.12 -0.95 -26.64
CA ALA A 10 -12.05 -0.56 -25.73
C ALA A 10 -12.34 0.74 -24.94
N PRO A 11 -12.81 1.84 -25.54
CA PRO A 11 -13.09 3.07 -24.79
C PRO A 11 -14.22 2.90 -23.76
N GLY A 12 -15.27 2.14 -24.09
CA GLY A 12 -16.38 1.88 -23.17
C GLY A 12 -15.94 1.09 -21.94
N VAL A 13 -15.14 0.04 -22.15
CA VAL A 13 -14.61 -0.79 -21.04
C VAL A 13 -13.62 -0.01 -20.18
N VAL A 14 -12.74 0.81 -20.78
CA VAL A 14 -11.82 1.68 -20.02
C VAL A 14 -12.59 2.70 -19.18
N ALA A 15 -13.66 3.29 -19.71
CA ALA A 15 -14.50 4.22 -18.94
C ALA A 15 -15.19 3.52 -17.76
N LEU A 16 -15.78 2.34 -17.99
CA LEU A 16 -16.41 1.52 -16.95
C LEU A 16 -15.41 1.12 -15.84
N LEU A 17 -14.21 0.67 -16.21
CA LEU A 17 -13.16 0.32 -15.26
C LEU A 17 -12.70 1.55 -14.45
N THR A 18 -12.59 2.71 -15.10
CA THR A 18 -12.25 3.96 -14.40
C THR A 18 -13.32 4.33 -13.38
N VAL A 19 -14.60 4.25 -13.76
CA VAL A 19 -15.71 4.52 -12.84
C VAL A 19 -15.72 3.53 -11.68
N ALA A 20 -15.57 2.23 -11.97
CA ALA A 20 -15.50 1.19 -10.94
C ALA A 20 -14.34 1.43 -9.96
N TRP A 21 -13.16 1.80 -10.48
CA TRP A 21 -11.99 2.14 -9.67
C TRP A 21 -12.24 3.34 -8.75
N LEU A 22 -12.86 4.41 -9.26
CA LEU A 22 -13.20 5.59 -8.46
C LEU A 22 -14.22 5.25 -7.36
N ILE A 23 -15.21 4.42 -7.67
CA ILE A 23 -16.20 3.94 -6.69
C ILE A 23 -15.50 3.09 -5.62
N GLY A 24 -14.62 2.16 -6.01
CA GLY A 24 -13.83 1.34 -5.09
C GLY A 24 -13.01 2.19 -4.13
N GLY A 25 -12.31 3.20 -4.64
CA GLY A 25 -11.55 4.16 -3.84
C GLY A 25 -12.43 4.94 -2.86
N LEU A 26 -13.61 5.41 -3.29
CA LEU A 26 -14.59 6.10 -2.44
C LEU A 26 -15.11 5.22 -1.30
N VAL A 27 -15.42 3.95 -1.58
CA VAL A 27 -15.88 2.99 -0.57
C VAL A 27 -14.79 2.74 0.48
N LEU A 28 -13.54 2.53 0.05
CA LEU A 28 -12.42 2.32 0.98
C LEU A 28 -12.13 3.58 1.82
N LEU A 29 -12.24 4.77 1.23
CA LEU A 29 -12.09 6.03 1.94
C LEU A 29 -13.20 6.22 2.99
N GLY A 30 -14.46 5.92 2.63
CA GLY A 30 -15.59 5.94 3.56
C GLY A 30 -15.40 4.95 4.70
N TRP A 31 -14.85 3.76 4.42
CA TRP A 31 -14.53 2.78 5.45
C TRP A 31 -13.43 3.26 6.40
N MET A 32 -12.35 3.85 5.89
CA MET A 32 -11.30 4.48 6.70
C MET A 32 -11.85 5.59 7.61
N PHE A 33 -12.78 6.41 7.08
CA PHE A 33 -13.44 7.44 7.87
C PHE A 33 -14.29 6.85 9.00
N ALA A 34 -15.03 5.76 8.74
CA ALA A 34 -15.79 5.06 9.76
C ALA A 34 -14.89 4.49 10.86
N LEU A 35 -13.77 3.85 10.50
CA LEU A 35 -12.78 3.36 11.48
C LEU A 35 -12.18 4.50 12.32
N GLY A 36 -11.96 5.67 11.73
CA GLY A 36 -11.49 6.85 12.45
C GLY A 36 -12.51 7.37 13.48
N LEU A 37 -13.80 7.36 13.12
CA LEU A 37 -14.88 7.74 14.05
C LEU A 37 -15.02 6.73 15.20
N GLU A 38 -14.93 5.44 14.90
CA GLU A 38 -14.93 4.37 15.92
C GLU A 38 -13.77 4.55 16.89
N GLY A 39 -12.56 4.84 16.39
CA GLY A 39 -11.39 5.07 17.24
C GLY A 39 -11.50 6.32 18.09
N TRP A 40 -12.06 7.41 17.55
CA TRP A 40 -12.32 8.62 18.32
C TRP A 40 -13.34 8.38 19.44
N ALA A 41 -14.39 7.60 19.18
CA ALA A 41 -15.40 7.24 20.16
C ALA A 41 -14.85 6.32 21.27
N ASP A 42 -14.01 5.35 20.93
CA ASP A 42 -13.40 4.42 21.90
C ASP A 42 -12.43 5.14 22.84
N GLN A 43 -11.67 6.11 22.32
CA GLN A 43 -10.78 6.96 23.13
C GLN A 43 -11.52 7.85 24.14
N HIS A 44 -12.79 8.22 23.86
CA HIS A 44 -13.61 9.05 24.76
C HIS A 44 -14.49 8.24 25.72
N SER A 45 -14.61 6.92 25.53
CA SER A 45 -15.51 6.07 26.33
C SER A 45 -14.83 5.26 27.44
N ASP A 46 -13.54 5.51 27.71
CA ASP A 46 -12.74 4.92 28.80
C ASP A 46 -12.72 3.37 28.80
N GLN A 47 -13.11 2.76 27.67
CA GLN A 47 -13.30 1.31 27.57
C GLN A 47 -12.08 0.54 27.11
N GLY A 48 -11.05 1.16 26.51
CA GLY A 48 -9.64 0.70 26.39
C GLY A 48 -9.32 -0.68 25.81
N VAL A 49 -10.31 -1.56 25.64
CA VAL A 49 -10.18 -3.00 25.39
C VAL A 49 -10.13 -3.29 23.88
N GLY A 50 -10.39 -2.28 23.02
CA GLY A 50 -10.47 -2.42 21.56
C GLY A 50 -9.32 -1.81 20.75
N ALA A 51 -8.44 -1.01 21.35
CA ALA A 51 -7.50 -0.15 20.61
C ALA A 51 -6.57 -0.93 19.65
N ASP A 52 -6.01 -2.05 20.09
CA ASP A 52 -5.10 -2.87 19.27
C ASP A 52 -5.81 -3.55 18.09
N ALA A 53 -7.06 -3.97 18.29
CA ALA A 53 -7.88 -4.57 17.24
C ALA A 53 -8.29 -3.53 16.19
N LEU A 54 -8.57 -2.30 16.63
CA LEU A 54 -8.93 -1.19 15.75
C LEU A 54 -7.72 -0.73 14.92
N ALA A 55 -6.55 -0.60 15.55
CA ALA A 55 -5.29 -0.28 14.87
C ALA A 55 -4.94 -1.32 13.80
N ARG A 56 -5.12 -2.61 14.09
CA ARG A 56 -4.94 -3.68 13.11
C ARG A 56 -5.90 -3.56 11.93
N LYS A 57 -7.19 -3.30 12.17
CA LYS A 57 -8.18 -3.11 11.10
C LYS A 57 -7.86 -1.88 10.25
N ALA A 58 -7.47 -0.78 10.87
CA ALA A 58 -7.06 0.43 10.17
C ALA A 58 -5.85 0.17 9.26
N ASN A 59 -4.83 -0.55 9.74
CA ASN A 59 -3.66 -0.89 8.93
C ASN A 59 -3.99 -1.82 7.75
N VAL A 60 -4.92 -2.78 7.93
CA VAL A 60 -5.42 -3.62 6.82
C VAL A 60 -6.17 -2.77 5.80
N ALA A 61 -7.07 -1.88 6.24
CA ALA A 61 -7.81 -0.98 5.35
C ALA A 61 -6.86 -0.05 4.57
N LEU A 62 -5.81 0.45 5.22
CA LEU A 62 -4.75 1.25 4.60
C LEU A 62 -3.98 0.49 3.52
N LEU A 63 -3.63 -0.78 3.78
CA LEU A 63 -2.97 -1.64 2.79
C LEU A 63 -3.88 -1.94 1.60
N LEU A 64 -5.16 -2.22 1.84
CA LEU A 64 -6.14 -2.44 0.77
C LEU A 64 -6.34 -1.19 -0.08
N LEU A 65 -6.43 -0.01 0.55
CA LEU A 65 -6.50 1.26 -0.16
C LEU A 65 -5.24 1.51 -1.00
N ALA A 66 -4.05 1.32 -0.42
CA ALA A 66 -2.79 1.46 -1.14
C ALA A 66 -2.71 0.50 -2.34
N ALA A 67 -3.16 -0.74 -2.18
CA ALA A 67 -3.20 -1.72 -3.25
C ALA A 67 -4.21 -1.32 -4.34
N GLU A 68 -5.44 -0.96 -4.00
CA GLU A 68 -6.49 -0.56 -4.95
C GLU A 68 -6.08 0.63 -5.80
N VAL A 69 -5.45 1.64 -5.17
CA VAL A 69 -5.00 2.86 -5.82
C VAL A 69 -3.92 2.58 -6.88
N VAL A 70 -3.11 1.53 -6.72
CA VAL A 70 -2.05 1.15 -7.68
C VAL A 70 -2.53 0.10 -8.68
N VAL A 71 -3.23 -0.93 -8.21
CA VAL A 71 -3.70 -2.07 -9.03
C VAL A 71 -4.76 -1.61 -10.03
N GLY A 72 -5.67 -0.71 -9.65
CA GLY A 72 -6.72 -0.20 -10.55
C GLY A 72 -6.16 0.40 -11.85
N PRO A 73 -5.28 1.41 -11.79
CA PRO A 73 -4.64 2.00 -12.96
C PRO A 73 -3.81 1.00 -13.78
N VAL A 74 -3.15 0.02 -13.16
CA VAL A 74 -2.42 -1.05 -13.87
C VAL A 74 -3.38 -1.90 -14.70
N VAL A 75 -4.50 -2.34 -14.12
CA VAL A 75 -5.51 -3.13 -14.83
C VAL A 75 -6.09 -2.34 -16.01
N ILE A 76 -6.42 -1.06 -15.79
CA ILE A 76 -6.92 -0.18 -16.85
C ILE A 76 -5.88 -0.04 -17.98
N ALA A 77 -4.60 0.10 -17.63
CA ALA A 77 -3.54 0.21 -18.63
C ALA A 77 -3.38 -1.06 -19.48
N VAL A 78 -3.48 -2.25 -18.87
CA VAL A 78 -3.43 -3.53 -19.58
C VAL A 78 -4.60 -3.66 -20.56
N VAL A 79 -5.82 -3.31 -20.13
CA VAL A 79 -7.02 -3.34 -20.98
C VAL A 79 -6.95 -2.29 -22.09
N ALA A 80 -6.45 -1.09 -21.81
CA ALA A 80 -6.23 -0.08 -22.84
C ALA A 80 -5.18 -0.55 -23.87
N ARG A 81 -4.12 -1.24 -23.42
CA ARG A 81 -3.07 -1.75 -24.30
C ARG A 81 -3.55 -2.87 -25.21
N SER A 82 -4.41 -3.76 -24.72
CA SER A 82 -5.03 -4.84 -25.49
C SER A 82 -6.03 -4.31 -26.53
N GLY A 83 -6.75 -3.23 -26.20
CA GLY A 83 -7.60 -2.48 -27.12
C GLY A 83 -6.87 -1.59 -28.13
N LEU A 84 -5.53 -1.65 -28.18
CA LEU A 84 -4.62 -0.82 -29.00
C LEU A 84 -4.62 0.69 -28.67
N LEU A 85 -5.16 1.09 -27.52
CA LEU A 85 -5.15 2.47 -27.01
C LEU A 85 -3.82 2.77 -26.28
N ARG A 86 -2.72 2.84 -27.05
CA ARG A 86 -1.36 2.96 -26.50
C ARG A 86 -1.14 4.23 -25.66
N ARG A 87 -1.72 5.36 -26.06
CA ARG A 87 -1.61 6.62 -25.29
C ARG A 87 -2.31 6.51 -23.95
N THR A 88 -3.53 5.98 -23.93
CA THR A 88 -4.31 5.76 -22.71
C THR A 88 -3.58 4.80 -21.77
N ALA A 89 -3.06 3.68 -22.29
CA ALA A 89 -2.25 2.75 -21.50
C ALA A 89 -1.03 3.43 -20.86
N ALA A 90 -0.32 4.28 -21.61
CA ALA A 90 0.83 5.02 -21.09
C ALA A 90 0.43 5.99 -19.97
N VAL A 91 -0.68 6.72 -20.13
CA VAL A 91 -1.18 7.64 -19.10
C VAL A 91 -1.53 6.89 -17.81
N TYR A 92 -2.27 5.79 -17.90
CA TYR A 92 -2.63 5.00 -16.71
C TYR A 92 -1.42 4.33 -16.05
N LEU A 93 -0.39 3.94 -16.81
CA LEU A 93 0.88 3.47 -16.23
C LEU A 93 1.63 4.58 -15.50
N VAL A 94 1.67 5.79 -16.05
CA VAL A 94 2.29 6.95 -15.37
C VAL A 94 1.54 7.27 -14.09
N ILE A 95 0.20 7.24 -14.11
CA ILE A 95 -0.64 7.40 -12.93
C ILE A 95 -0.33 6.30 -11.90
N ALA A 96 -0.29 5.02 -12.33
CA ALA A 96 0.05 3.90 -11.46
C ALA A 96 1.43 4.07 -10.80
N LEU A 97 2.41 4.52 -11.57
CA LEU A 97 3.78 4.73 -11.08
C LEU A 97 3.83 5.86 -10.05
N GLY A 98 3.21 7.00 -10.36
CA GLY A 98 3.15 8.14 -9.45
C GLY A 98 2.43 7.81 -8.14
N LEU A 99 1.29 7.12 -8.24
CA LEU A 99 0.55 6.64 -7.08
C LEU A 99 1.33 5.58 -6.30
N GLY A 100 2.03 4.68 -6.97
CA GLY A 100 2.90 3.69 -6.34
C GLY A 100 4.01 4.33 -5.51
N VAL A 101 4.70 5.33 -6.06
CA VAL A 101 5.75 6.06 -5.33
C VAL A 101 5.20 6.70 -4.05
N LEU A 102 3.98 7.23 -4.08
CA LEU A 102 3.32 7.82 -2.92
C LEU A 102 2.80 6.77 -1.92
N ALA A 103 2.29 5.64 -2.42
CA ALA A 103 1.67 4.60 -1.61
C ALA A 103 2.69 3.69 -0.92
N VAL A 104 3.88 3.48 -1.51
CA VAL A 104 4.94 2.62 -0.96
C VAL A 104 5.33 2.94 0.49
N PRO A 105 5.65 4.20 0.88
CA PRO A 105 6.05 4.48 2.26
C PRO A 105 4.90 4.22 3.25
N VAL A 106 3.66 4.54 2.85
CA VAL A 106 2.45 4.32 3.64
C VAL A 106 2.18 2.83 3.85
N ALA A 107 2.24 2.05 2.77
CA ALA A 107 2.07 0.60 2.82
C ALA A 107 3.20 -0.09 3.61
N ALA A 108 4.44 0.38 3.46
CA ALA A 108 5.57 -0.15 4.23
C ALA A 108 5.42 0.11 5.73
N GLY A 109 4.90 1.28 6.13
CA GLY A 109 4.56 1.59 7.52
C GLY A 109 3.50 0.63 8.05
N ALA A 110 2.33 0.60 7.39
CA ALA A 110 1.22 -0.27 7.80
C ALA A 110 1.61 -1.76 7.84
N TYR A 111 2.45 -2.23 6.90
CA TYR A 111 2.95 -3.59 6.89
C TYR A 111 3.86 -3.89 8.10
N ARG A 112 4.77 -2.97 8.46
CA ARG A 112 5.64 -3.15 9.64
C ARG A 112 4.86 -3.24 10.94
N ASP A 113 3.77 -2.48 11.05
CA ASP A 113 2.91 -2.54 12.23
C ASP A 113 2.15 -3.88 12.32
N LEU A 114 1.81 -4.49 11.18
CA LEU A 114 1.16 -5.80 11.13
C LEU A 114 2.15 -6.97 11.28
N ALA A 115 3.37 -6.81 10.77
CA ALA A 115 4.43 -7.82 10.75
C ALA A 115 5.74 -7.18 11.27
N PRO A 116 5.89 -7.04 12.60
CA PRO A 116 7.07 -6.42 13.18
C PRO A 116 8.33 -7.22 12.84
N PRO A 117 9.47 -6.54 12.60
CA PRO A 117 10.73 -7.21 12.32
C PRO A 117 11.16 -8.07 13.53
N PRO A 118 11.87 -9.19 13.30
CA PRO A 118 12.38 -10.01 14.39
C PRO A 118 13.29 -9.17 15.30
N PRO A 119 13.28 -9.45 16.63
CA PRO A 119 14.09 -8.71 17.57
C PRO A 119 15.57 -8.79 17.18
N ALA A 120 16.30 -7.69 17.39
CA ALA A 120 17.73 -7.67 17.16
C ALA A 120 18.40 -8.77 17.99
N PRO A 121 19.39 -9.50 17.43
CA PRO A 121 20.12 -10.49 18.20
C PRO A 121 20.70 -9.83 19.45
N PRO A 122 20.66 -10.50 20.62
CA PRO A 122 21.20 -9.95 21.84
C PRO A 122 22.68 -9.59 21.61
N PRO A 123 23.16 -8.47 22.18
CA PRO A 123 24.57 -8.11 22.06
C PRO A 123 25.43 -9.28 22.57
N PRO A 124 26.57 -9.56 21.91
CA PRO A 124 27.43 -10.68 22.31
C PRO A 124 27.85 -10.50 23.77
N THR A 125 27.46 -11.46 24.62
CA THR A 125 27.79 -11.50 26.06
C THR A 125 29.21 -12.00 26.33
N ARG A 126 29.98 -12.28 25.28
CA ARG A 126 31.39 -12.64 25.36
C ARG A 126 32.20 -11.68 24.52
N CYS A 127 33.37 -11.31 25.03
CA CYS A 127 34.33 -10.51 24.29
C CYS A 127 34.71 -11.28 23.03
N GLN A 128 34.34 -10.72 21.87
CA GLN A 128 34.73 -11.26 20.60
C GLN A 128 36.06 -10.63 20.22
N GLU A 129 37.14 -11.38 20.40
CA GLU A 129 38.49 -10.95 20.07
C GLU A 129 38.57 -10.71 18.56
N HIS A 130 38.66 -9.44 18.17
CA HIS A 130 38.88 -9.07 16.78
C HIS A 130 40.36 -9.30 16.48
N SER A 131 40.64 -10.08 15.43
CA SER A 131 42.00 -10.41 15.00
C SER A 131 42.74 -9.11 14.65
N GLY A 132 43.51 -8.59 15.59
CA GLY A 132 44.03 -7.21 15.61
C GLY A 132 44.44 -6.71 17.00
N GLY A 133 44.06 -7.41 18.08
CA GLY A 133 44.52 -7.11 19.45
C GLY A 133 43.71 -6.04 20.19
N ASP A 134 42.58 -5.61 19.63
CA ASP A 134 41.66 -4.71 20.32
C ASP A 134 40.75 -5.48 21.27
N ASN A 135 41.09 -5.44 22.57
CA ASN A 135 40.36 -6.07 23.66
C ASN A 135 39.23 -5.19 24.22
N ARG A 136 38.54 -4.41 23.37
CA ARG A 136 37.40 -3.61 23.83
C ARG A 136 36.17 -4.50 23.98
N CYS A 137 35.93 -4.96 25.21
CA CYS A 137 34.68 -5.57 25.60
C CYS A 137 33.62 -4.48 25.82
N PRO A 138 32.38 -4.65 25.31
CA PRO A 138 31.29 -3.76 25.67
C PRO A 138 30.98 -3.95 27.17
N GLY A 139 31.31 -2.94 27.98
CA GLY A 139 31.18 -2.95 29.44
C GLY A 139 32.38 -2.42 30.22
N GLY A 140 33.47 -2.02 29.55
CA GLY A 140 34.62 -1.30 30.13
C GLY A 140 34.74 0.11 29.58
#